data_AF-A0A6I4MUL8-F1
#
_entry.id   AF-A0A6I4MUL8-F1
#
_cell.length_a   1.000
_cell.length_b   1.000
_cell.length_c   1.000
_cell.angle_alpha   90.00
_cell.angle_beta   90.00
_cell.angle_gamma   90.00
#
_symmetry.space_group_name_H-M   'P 1'
#
loop_
_entity.id
_entity.type
_entity.pdbx_description
1 polymer ?
#
loop_
_entity_poly.entity_id
_entity_poly.type
_entity_poly.pdbx_seq_one_letter_code
_entity_poly.pdbx_strand_id
1 'polypeptide(L)'
;MAIPVDINGEHFPTKAAATQRCQDVLRSYPGQTGSGPGQPEAVTDEAHVAFLTALIARHPDVDEKADGGIAGFKVQVNPEGTGNTRCFYVLRTDGSEADFSFRSCL
;
A
#
# COMPACT_ATOMS: atom_id res chain seq x y z
N MET A 1 -8.62 -17.33 -18.27
CA MET A 1 -8.55 -17.92 -16.92
C MET A 1 -8.13 -16.83 -15.97
N ALA A 2 -8.86 -16.59 -14.88
CA ALA A 2 -8.43 -15.64 -13.86
C ALA A 2 -7.36 -16.30 -12.99
N ILE A 3 -6.28 -15.58 -12.70
CA ILE A 3 -5.23 -16.05 -11.80
C ILE A 3 -5.70 -15.67 -10.38
N PRO A 4 -5.91 -16.66 -9.48
CA PRO A 4 -6.20 -16.38 -8.09
C PRO A 4 -4.97 -15.78 -7.40
N VAL A 5 -5.20 -14.95 -6.39
CA VAL A 5 -4.14 -14.28 -5.64
C VAL A 5 -4.41 -14.51 -4.15
N ASP A 6 -3.40 -15.00 -3.44
CA ASP A 6 -3.44 -15.15 -1.99
C ASP A 6 -2.53 -14.11 -1.33
N ILE A 7 -3.07 -13.32 -0.41
CA ILE A 7 -2.34 -12.26 0.33
C ILE A 7 -2.76 -12.32 1.79
N ASN A 8 -1.80 -12.53 2.70
CA ASN A 8 -2.06 -12.60 4.15
C ASN A 8 -3.15 -13.62 4.57
N GLY A 9 -3.29 -14.73 3.83
CA GLY A 9 -4.35 -15.72 4.07
C GLY A 9 -5.74 -15.33 3.52
N GLU A 10 -5.88 -14.14 2.93
CA GLU A 10 -7.06 -13.77 2.14
C GLU A 10 -6.93 -14.35 0.72
N HIS A 11 -7.92 -15.15 0.31
CA HIS A 11 -7.99 -15.74 -1.03
C HIS A 11 -8.84 -14.87 -1.97
N PHE A 12 -8.22 -14.38 -3.04
CA PHE A 12 -8.90 -13.62 -4.08
C PHE A 12 -9.03 -14.48 -5.34
N PRO A 13 -10.26 -14.76 -5.83
CA PRO A 13 -10.46 -15.60 -7.00
C PRO A 13 -9.94 -14.95 -8.30
N THR A 14 -9.69 -13.63 -8.28
CA THR A 14 -9.19 -12.88 -9.43
C THR A 14 -8.28 -11.74 -8.99
N LYS A 15 -7.37 -11.33 -9.88
CA LYS A 15 -6.58 -10.08 -9.74
C LYS A 15 -7.47 -8.85 -9.53
N ALA A 16 -8.66 -8.80 -10.13
CA ALA A 16 -9.60 -7.71 -9.94
C ALA A 16 -10.14 -7.64 -8.51
N ALA A 17 -10.42 -8.79 -7.88
CA ALA A 17 -10.86 -8.84 -6.49
C ALA A 17 -9.74 -8.38 -5.53
N ALA A 18 -8.50 -8.82 -5.76
CA ALA A 18 -7.34 -8.35 -4.99
C ALA A 18 -7.09 -6.84 -5.20
N THR A 19 -7.29 -6.35 -6.42
CA THR A 19 -7.23 -4.91 -6.74
C THR A 19 -8.30 -4.13 -5.97
N GLN A 20 -9.52 -4.64 -5.91
CA GLN A 20 -10.61 -4.00 -5.17
C GLN A 20 -10.26 -3.91 -3.68
N ARG A 21 -9.73 -4.99 -3.08
CA ARG A 21 -9.26 -4.97 -1.69
C ARG A 21 -8.22 -3.88 -1.45
N CYS A 22 -7.23 -3.75 -2.33
CA CYS A 22 -6.20 -2.70 -2.23
C CYS A 22 -6.83 -1.29 -2.33
N GLN A 23 -7.80 -1.09 -3.22
CA GLN A 23 -8.51 0.18 -3.34
C GLN A 23 -9.35 0.49 -2.11
N ASP A 24 -9.96 -0.52 -1.48
CA ASP A 24 -10.75 -0.33 -0.27
C ASP A 24 -9.85 0.09 0.90
N VAL A 25 -8.67 -0.52 1.05
CA VAL A 25 -7.65 -0.05 2.01
C VAL A 25 -7.27 1.41 1.73
N LEU A 26 -6.99 1.79 0.47
CA LEU A 26 -6.69 3.19 0.13
C LEU A 26 -7.83 4.16 0.46
N ARG A 27 -9.08 3.71 0.33
CA ARG A 27 -10.27 4.54 0.62
C ARG A 27 -10.50 4.71 2.12
N SER A 28 -10.07 3.74 2.94
CA SER A 28 -10.11 3.85 4.40
C SER A 28 -9.22 4.95 4.96
N TYR A 29 -8.23 5.41 4.18
CA TYR A 29 -7.29 6.48 4.56
C TYR A 29 -7.44 7.69 3.62
N PRO A 30 -8.46 8.54 3.82
CA PRO A 30 -8.74 9.69 2.95
C PRO A 30 -7.73 10.85 3.07
N GLY A 31 -6.86 10.85 4.08
CA GLY A 31 -6.01 11.97 4.46
C GLY A 31 -6.59 12.74 5.66
N GLN A 32 -5.73 13.38 6.45
CA GLN A 32 -6.16 14.22 7.58
C GLN A 32 -6.98 15.44 7.12
N THR A 33 -8.10 15.69 7.81
CA THR A 33 -9.01 16.80 7.53
C THR A 33 -8.34 18.14 7.84
N GLY A 34 -8.45 19.12 6.94
CA GLY A 34 -7.93 20.49 7.14
C GLY A 34 -6.59 20.78 6.45
N SER A 35 -5.91 19.74 5.97
CA SER A 35 -4.78 19.86 5.06
C SER A 35 -5.28 19.43 3.67
N GLY A 36 -4.95 20.14 2.60
CA GLY A 36 -5.58 19.97 1.27
C GLY A 36 -5.52 18.55 0.66
N PRO A 37 -6.09 18.32 -0.54
CA PRO A 37 -5.98 17.02 -1.22
C PRO A 37 -4.51 16.64 -1.34
N GLY A 38 -4.09 15.52 -0.74
CA GLY A 38 -2.68 15.13 -0.82
C GLY A 38 -2.06 14.44 0.39
N GLN A 39 -2.69 14.56 1.55
CA GLN A 39 -1.94 14.51 2.80
C GLN A 39 -1.66 13.10 3.30
N PRO A 40 -0.48 12.86 3.89
CA PRO A 40 -0.12 11.56 4.41
C PRO A 40 -1.00 11.20 5.61
N GLU A 41 -1.54 9.99 5.58
CA GLU A 41 -2.25 9.37 6.70
C GLU A 41 -1.58 8.04 7.04
N ALA A 42 -1.23 7.85 8.31
CA ALA A 42 -0.63 6.61 8.78
C ALA A 42 -1.67 5.48 8.77
N VAL A 43 -1.25 4.31 8.32
CA VAL A 43 -2.06 3.08 8.38
C VAL A 43 -1.98 2.57 9.82
N THR A 44 -3.02 2.80 10.60
CA THR A 44 -3.07 2.42 12.03
C THR A 44 -3.83 1.12 12.29
N ASP A 45 -4.64 0.67 11.34
CA ASP A 45 -5.35 -0.61 11.44
C ASP A 45 -4.38 -1.78 11.24
N GLU A 46 -4.28 -2.64 12.26
CA GLU A 46 -3.34 -3.77 12.26
C GLU A 46 -3.61 -4.79 11.14
N ALA A 47 -4.87 -4.99 10.76
CA ALA A 47 -5.21 -5.88 9.66
C ALA A 47 -4.76 -5.28 8.32
N HIS A 48 -4.87 -3.96 8.15
CA HIS A 48 -4.32 -3.27 6.99
C HIS A 48 -2.79 -3.31 6.97
N VAL A 49 -2.11 -3.13 8.11
CA VAL A 49 -0.65 -3.27 8.20
C VAL A 49 -0.20 -4.68 7.81
N ALA A 50 -0.85 -5.73 8.34
CA ALA A 50 -0.52 -7.11 8.01
C ALA A 50 -0.76 -7.41 6.51
N PHE A 51 -1.89 -6.94 5.96
CA PHE A 51 -2.18 -7.07 4.53
C PHE A 51 -1.13 -6.37 3.65
N LEU A 52 -0.76 -5.13 3.97
CA LEU A 52 0.24 -4.37 3.22
C LEU A 52 1.64 -4.97 3.32
N THR A 53 1.99 -5.55 4.48
CA THR A 53 3.24 -6.30 4.67
C THR A 53 3.30 -7.51 3.74
N ALA A 54 2.22 -8.30 3.67
CA ALA A 54 2.16 -9.43 2.74
C ALA A 54 2.12 -8.98 1.27
N LEU A 55 1.54 -7.82 0.98
CA LEU A 55 1.44 -7.27 -0.36
C LEU A 55 2.81 -6.78 -0.88
N ILE A 56 3.56 -6.00 -0.09
CA ILE A 56 4.87 -5.48 -0.49
C ILE A 56 5.90 -6.60 -0.65
N ALA A 57 5.77 -7.69 0.11
CA ALA A 57 6.60 -8.89 -0.03
C ALA A 57 6.54 -9.54 -1.43
N ARG A 58 5.50 -9.23 -2.22
CA ARG A 58 5.32 -9.72 -3.59
C ARG A 58 5.86 -8.77 -4.65
N HIS A 59 6.35 -7.59 -4.25
CA HIS A 59 6.86 -6.60 -5.18
C HIS A 59 8.20 -7.08 -5.77
N PRO A 60 8.46 -6.92 -7.08
CA PRO A 60 9.73 -7.33 -7.69
C PRO A 60 10.94 -6.64 -7.04
N ASP A 61 10.77 -5.37 -6.66
CA ASP A 61 11.79 -4.56 -5.99
C ASP A 61 11.60 -4.54 -4.46
N VAL A 62 11.11 -5.64 -3.85
CA VAL A 62 10.89 -5.72 -2.39
C VAL A 62 12.17 -5.43 -1.61
N ASP A 63 13.31 -5.94 -2.08
CA ASP A 63 14.59 -5.76 -1.40
C ASP A 63 14.99 -4.29 -1.34
N GLU A 64 14.65 -3.48 -2.34
CA GLU A 64 14.91 -2.04 -2.33
C GLU A 64 13.88 -1.28 -1.48
N LYS A 65 12.60 -1.67 -1.57
CA LYS A 65 11.50 -0.93 -0.93
C LYS A 65 11.38 -1.23 0.56
N ALA A 66 11.64 -2.45 0.98
CA ALA A 66 11.56 -2.89 2.37
C ALA A 66 12.94 -3.18 2.98
N ASP A 67 14.04 -2.71 2.35
CA ASP A 67 15.39 -2.84 2.88
C ASP A 67 15.47 -2.36 4.33
N GLY A 68 16.23 -3.05 5.17
CA GLY A 68 16.40 -2.65 6.58
C GLY A 68 15.17 -2.85 7.48
N GLY A 69 14.00 -3.21 6.94
CA GLY A 69 12.81 -3.57 7.71
C GLY A 69 11.71 -2.51 7.72
N ILE A 70 10.48 -2.96 8.02
CA ILE A 70 9.27 -2.16 7.96
C ILE A 70 8.90 -1.67 9.37
N ALA A 71 8.88 -0.35 9.56
CA ALA A 71 8.36 0.30 10.77
C ALA A 71 6.85 0.55 10.70
N GLY A 72 6.31 0.73 9.50
CA GLY A 72 4.87 0.92 9.29
C GLY A 72 4.53 1.32 7.85
N PHE A 73 3.29 1.78 7.66
CA PHE A 73 2.81 2.24 6.36
C PHE A 73 2.07 3.57 6.47
N LYS A 74 2.06 4.33 5.38
CA LYS A 74 1.19 5.49 5.20
C LYS A 74 0.55 5.48 3.82
N VAL A 75 -0.59 6.13 3.69
CA VAL A 75 -1.22 6.45 2.41
C VAL A 75 -0.99 7.92 2.13
N GLN A 76 -0.50 8.24 0.94
CA GLN A 76 -0.25 9.61 0.53
C GLN A 76 -0.54 9.76 -0.97
N VAL A 77 -0.94 10.96 -1.41
CA VAL A 77 -0.99 11.27 -2.84
C VAL A 77 0.42 11.43 -3.35
N ASN A 78 0.71 10.86 -4.52
CA ASN A 78 1.99 11.05 -5.17
C ASN A 78 2.22 12.55 -5.45
N PRO A 79 3.22 13.21 -4.81
CA PRO A 79 3.46 14.64 -4.97
C PRO A 79 3.95 15.00 -6.38
N GLU A 80 4.52 14.05 -7.11
CA GLU A 80 5.08 14.25 -8.45
C GLU A 80 4.13 13.80 -9.59
N GLY A 81 2.99 13.21 -9.24
CA GLY A 81 2.06 12.64 -10.22
C GLY A 81 1.08 13.66 -10.82
N THR A 82 0.77 13.52 -12.12
CA THR A 82 -0.34 14.21 -12.76
C THR A 82 -1.67 13.58 -12.31
N GLY A 83 -2.26 14.13 -11.25
CA GLY A 83 -3.55 13.71 -10.70
C GLY A 83 -3.45 13.22 -9.25
N ASN A 84 -4.56 13.34 -8.51
CA ASN A 84 -4.69 12.98 -7.08
C ASN A 84 -4.65 11.46 -6.83
N THR A 85 -3.68 10.76 -7.40
CA THR A 85 -3.52 9.31 -7.27
C THR A 85 -2.85 9.00 -5.94
N ARG A 86 -3.57 8.27 -5.08
CA ARG A 86 -3.08 7.81 -3.78
C ARG A 86 -2.33 6.49 -3.94
N CYS A 87 -1.16 6.40 -3.29
CA CYS A 87 -0.33 5.22 -3.25
C CYS A 87 0.01 4.87 -1.80
N PHE A 88 0.49 3.64 -1.59
CA PHE A 88 1.04 3.22 -0.31
C PHE A 88 2.50 3.61 -0.23
N TYR A 89 2.94 3.95 0.97
CA TYR A 89 4.32 4.17 1.30
C TYR A 89 4.68 3.26 2.46
N VAL A 90 5.83 2.62 2.36
CA VAL A 90 6.45 1.90 3.46
C VAL A 90 7.34 2.88 4.23
N LEU A 91 7.20 2.88 5.55
CA LEU A 91 8.07 3.59 6.47
C LEU A 91 9.09 2.58 6.96
N ARG A 92 10.36 2.81 6.67
CA ARG A 92 11.46 1.92 7.06
C ARG A 92 11.95 2.26 8.46
N THR A 93 12.62 1.31 9.11
CA THR A 93 13.15 1.50 10.47
C THR A 93 14.29 2.52 10.54
N ASP A 94 14.95 2.80 9.42
CA ASP A 94 15.97 3.85 9.31
C ASP A 94 15.38 5.27 9.18
N GLY A 95 14.06 5.39 9.15
CA GLY A 95 13.33 6.65 9.00
C GLY A 95 13.14 7.10 7.55
N SER A 96 13.68 6.36 6.57
CA SER A 96 13.39 6.59 5.16
C SER A 96 12.03 6.02 4.77
N GLU A 97 11.52 6.47 3.62
CA GLU A 97 10.26 5.99 3.06
C GLU A 97 10.41 5.60 1.60
N ALA A 98 9.56 4.71 1.13
CA ALA A 98 9.42 4.39 -0.28
C ALA A 98 7.97 4.18 -0.66
N ASP A 99 7.56 4.74 -1.79
CA ASP A 99 6.26 4.46 -2.37
C ASP A 99 6.24 3.07 -3.00
N PHE A 100 5.08 2.44 -3.05
CA PHE A 100 4.86 1.27 -3.88
C PHE A 100 3.45 1.26 -4.45
N SER A 101 3.35 0.76 -5.68
CA SER A 101 2.07 0.55 -6.33
C SER A 101 1.60 -0.88 -6.08
N PHE A 102 0.41 -1.04 -5.51
CA PHE A 102 -0.22 -2.36 -5.37
C PHE A 102 -0.38 -3.07 -6.72
N ARG A 103 -0.40 -2.32 -7.84
CA ARG A 103 -0.47 -2.90 -9.20
C ARG A 103 0.78 -3.70 -9.57
N SER A 104 1.92 -3.40 -8.98
CA SER A 104 3.17 -4.13 -9.17
C SER A 104 3.27 -5.38 -8.28
N CYS A 105 2.51 -5.41 -7.18
CA CYS A 105 2.44 -6.55 -6.25
C CYS A 105 1.44 -7.64 -6.67
N LEU A 106 0.50 -7.29 -7.54
CA LEU A 106 -0.57 -8.14 -8.10
C LEU A 106 -0.25 -8.50 -9.55
#